data_AF-A0A9W7YNR9-F1
#
_entry.id   AF-A0A9W7YNR9-F1
#
_cell.length_a   1.000
_cell.length_b   1.000
_cell.length_c   1.000
_cell.angle_alpha   90.00
_cell.angle_beta   90.00
_cell.angle_gamma   90.00
#
_symmetry.space_group_name_H-M   'P 1'
#
loop_
_entity.id
_entity.type
_entity.pdbx_description
1 polymer ?
#
loop_
_entity_poly.entity_id
_entity_poly.type
_entity_poly.pdbx_seq_one_letter_code
_entity_poly.pdbx_strand_id
1 'polypeptide(L)'
;MASGTGMLLVYIIGWGIVFGTFVHYYHKRKSQALTKLSAWYPTHPERSIYYSLLTLQATTSVPPETLRAALFRRAMTDIMRAVDIKSNKQTLQSLVKSGAMSEELTHQFEAAEAENDAEMMSVVQEAEKLQKGWGGSIFYAASEMVNNTRLRELREEMLRLDFESANCVRMVMMDRMSDEE
;
A
#
# COMPACT_ATOMS: atom_id res chain seq x y z
N MET A 1 -12.17 -3.14 -64.52
CA MET A 1 -12.23 -1.81 -63.87
C MET A 1 -12.80 -2.01 -62.48
N ALA A 2 -11.98 -1.97 -61.42
CA ALA A 2 -12.51 -2.03 -60.07
C ALA A 2 -13.43 -0.80 -59.89
N SER A 3 -14.71 -1.02 -59.61
CA SER A 3 -15.67 0.03 -59.30
C SER A 3 -15.11 0.89 -58.17
N GLY A 4 -15.25 2.22 -58.24
CA GLY A 4 -14.66 3.15 -57.27
C GLY A 4 -15.04 2.86 -55.81
N THR A 5 -16.15 2.17 -55.58
CA THR A 5 -16.57 1.65 -54.27
C THR A 5 -15.65 0.55 -53.73
N GLY A 6 -15.14 -0.35 -54.57
CA GLY A 6 -14.17 -1.38 -54.17
C GLY A 6 -12.82 -0.80 -53.75
N MET A 7 -12.36 0.27 -54.41
CA MET A 7 -11.12 0.96 -54.06
C MET A 7 -11.22 1.66 -52.69
N LEU A 8 -12.40 2.23 -52.39
CA LEU A 8 -12.69 2.90 -51.13
C LEU A 8 -12.70 1.91 -49.95
N LEU A 9 -13.31 0.73 -50.14
CA LEU A 9 -13.31 -0.33 -49.12
C LEU A 9 -11.89 -0.85 -48.83
N VAL A 10 -11.08 -1.07 -49.86
CA VAL A 10 -9.66 -1.48 -49.68
C VAL A 10 -8.88 -0.42 -48.91
N TYR A 11 -9.11 0.87 -49.21
CA TYR A 11 -8.45 1.97 -48.50
C TYR A 11 -8.84 2.00 -47.01
N ILE A 12 -10.14 1.90 -46.69
CA ILE A 12 -10.62 1.89 -45.30
C ILE A 12 -10.07 0.67 -44.54
N ILE A 13 -10.11 -0.51 -45.14
CA ILE A 13 -9.60 -1.74 -44.51
C ILE A 13 -8.08 -1.66 -44.31
N GLY A 14 -7.34 -1.20 -45.31
CA GLY A 14 -5.89 -1.00 -45.21
C GLY A 14 -5.52 -0.04 -44.09
N TRP A 15 -6.19 1.11 -44.01
CA TRP A 15 -6.01 2.06 -42.90
C TRP A 15 -6.42 1.50 -41.55
N GLY A 16 -7.50 0.72 -41.48
CA GLY A 16 -7.92 0.04 -40.26
C GLY A 16 -6.88 -0.94 -39.74
N ILE A 17 -6.23 -1.69 -40.63
CA ILE A 17 -5.15 -2.62 -40.28
C ILE A 17 -3.90 -1.87 -39.80
N VAL A 18 -3.49 -0.83 -40.52
CA VAL A 18 -2.33 0.00 -40.14
C VAL A 18 -2.56 0.68 -38.79
N PHE A 19 -3.73 1.30 -38.61
CA PHE A 19 -4.08 1.96 -37.36
C PHE A 19 -4.22 0.96 -36.21
N GLY A 20 -4.87 -0.18 -36.44
CA GLY A 20 -5.04 -1.23 -35.43
C GLY A 20 -3.70 -1.81 -34.96
N THR A 21 -2.77 -2.10 -35.88
CA THR A 21 -1.43 -2.58 -35.53
C THR A 21 -0.61 -1.54 -34.78
N PHE A 22 -0.69 -0.26 -35.18
CA PHE A 22 -0.04 0.84 -34.47
C PHE A 22 -0.58 1.02 -33.04
N VAL A 23 -1.91 1.09 -32.87
CA VAL A 23 -2.55 1.22 -31.56
C VAL A 23 -2.17 0.03 -30.67
N HIS A 24 -2.24 -1.19 -31.19
CA HIS A 24 -1.86 -2.38 -30.44
C HIS A 24 -0.40 -2.32 -29.96
N TYR A 25 0.54 -2.00 -30.86
CA TYR A 25 1.97 -1.96 -30.52
C TYR A 25 2.31 -0.79 -29.58
N TYR A 26 1.69 0.38 -29.77
CA TYR A 26 1.84 1.54 -28.89
C TYR A 26 1.36 1.22 -27.47
N HIS A 27 0.14 0.69 -27.32
CA HIS A 27 -0.39 0.32 -26.00
C HIS A 27 0.43 -0.80 -25.36
N LYS A 28 0.90 -1.78 -26.14
CA LYS A 28 1.79 -2.84 -25.65
C LYS A 28 3.12 -2.28 -25.15
N ARG A 29 3.75 -1.34 -25.86
CA ARG A 29 4.98 -0.70 -25.39
C ARG A 29 4.74 0.16 -24.16
N LYS A 30 3.62 0.90 -24.11
CA LYS A 30 3.25 1.72 -22.96
C LYS A 30 3.04 0.86 -21.71
N SER A 31 2.31 -0.25 -21.81
CA SER A 31 2.13 -1.16 -20.67
C SER A 31 3.44 -1.79 -20.22
N GLN A 32 4.30 -2.20 -21.15
CA GLN A 32 5.63 -2.74 -20.82
C GLN A 32 6.58 -1.72 -20.17
N ALA A 33 6.41 -0.42 -20.45
CA ALA A 33 7.16 0.63 -19.76
C ALA A 33 6.69 0.75 -18.31
N LEU A 34 5.37 0.77 -18.09
CA LEU A 34 4.77 0.82 -16.76
C LEU A 34 5.09 -0.42 -15.90
N THR A 35 5.26 -1.61 -16.50
CA THR A 35 5.64 -2.82 -15.73
C THR A 35 7.10 -2.85 -15.31
N LYS A 36 7.97 -1.99 -15.86
CA LYS A 36 9.38 -1.89 -15.44
C LYS A 36 9.56 -1.03 -14.20
N LEU A 37 8.49 -0.39 -13.77
CA LEU A 37 8.50 0.56 -12.70
C LEU A 37 8.66 -0.15 -11.35
N SER A 38 9.46 0.43 -10.47
CA SER A 38 9.65 -0.13 -9.13
C SER A 38 8.34 -0.08 -8.35
N ALA A 39 8.07 -1.12 -7.56
CA ALA A 39 6.93 -1.14 -6.64
C ALA A 39 7.05 0.01 -5.63
N TRP A 40 5.93 0.68 -5.33
CA TRP A 40 5.87 1.80 -4.39
C TRP A 40 6.14 1.35 -2.96
N TYR A 41 5.53 0.24 -2.54
CA TYR A 41 5.73 -0.35 -1.23
C TYR A 41 6.76 -1.48 -1.29
N PRO A 42 7.54 -1.69 -0.22
CA PRO A 42 8.38 -2.87 -0.10
C PRO A 42 7.52 -4.14 -0.03
N THR A 43 8.18 -5.29 -0.17
CA THR A 43 7.57 -6.61 0.00
C THR A 43 6.79 -6.66 1.32
N HIS A 44 5.67 -7.39 1.33
CA HIS A 44 4.76 -7.47 2.48
C HIS A 44 5.11 -8.67 3.36
N PRO A 45 5.87 -8.50 4.46
CA PRO A 45 6.35 -9.61 5.26
C PRO A 45 5.24 -10.33 6.02
N GLU A 46 4.23 -9.61 6.53
CA GLU A 46 3.10 -10.19 7.27
C GLU A 46 2.29 -11.13 6.39
N ARG A 47 2.10 -10.77 5.12
CA ARG A 47 1.50 -11.64 4.11
C ARG A 47 2.33 -12.91 3.89
N SER A 48 3.63 -12.78 3.71
CA SER A 48 4.54 -13.93 3.56
C SER A 48 4.52 -14.85 4.78
N ILE A 49 4.49 -14.28 5.99
CA ILE A 49 4.37 -15.02 7.24
C ILE A 49 3.03 -15.77 7.28
N TYR A 50 1.91 -15.13 6.95
CA TYR A 50 0.60 -15.78 6.90
C TYR A 50 0.58 -16.99 5.94
N TYR A 51 1.08 -16.84 4.72
CA TYR A 51 1.14 -17.96 3.78
C TYR A 51 2.12 -19.07 4.20
N SER A 52 3.23 -18.70 4.86
CA SER A 52 4.12 -19.70 5.45
C SER A 52 3.42 -20.50 6.55
N LEU A 53 2.60 -19.84 7.39
CA LEU A 53 1.80 -20.49 8.43
C LEU A 53 0.70 -21.38 7.84
N LEU A 54 0.04 -20.95 6.76
CA LEU A 54 -0.91 -21.80 6.02
C LEU A 54 -0.25 -23.06 5.47
N THR A 55 0.95 -22.93 4.89
CA THR A 55 1.72 -24.07 4.37
C THR A 55 2.11 -25.02 5.50
N LEU A 56 2.54 -24.48 6.63
CA LEU A 56 2.86 -25.26 7.83
C LEU A 56 1.63 -25.95 8.41
N GLN A 57 0.45 -25.33 8.37
CA GLN A 57 -0.80 -25.93 8.87
C GLN A 57 -1.16 -27.24 8.15
N ALA A 58 -0.77 -27.37 6.88
CA ALA A 58 -0.98 -28.62 6.14
C ALA A 58 -0.07 -29.77 6.60
N THR A 59 1.08 -29.46 7.21
CA THR A 59 2.09 -30.45 7.62
C THR A 59 2.13 -30.66 9.14
N THR A 60 1.84 -29.63 9.92
CA THR A 60 1.90 -29.57 11.38
C THR A 60 0.62 -28.94 11.91
N SER A 61 0.19 -29.31 13.12
CA SER A 61 -0.96 -28.68 13.76
C SER A 61 -0.61 -27.26 14.25
N VAL A 62 -0.82 -26.26 13.38
CA VAL A 62 -0.77 -24.83 13.76
C VAL A 62 -2.10 -24.46 14.42
N PRO A 63 -2.09 -23.83 15.62
CA PRO A 63 -3.32 -23.39 16.26
C PRO A 63 -4.10 -22.38 15.40
N PRO A 64 -5.43 -22.47 15.34
CA PRO A 64 -6.26 -21.57 14.53
C PRO A 64 -6.15 -20.12 14.98
N GLU A 65 -5.92 -19.87 16.27
CA GLU A 65 -5.76 -18.51 16.80
C GLU A 65 -4.49 -17.83 16.30
N THR A 66 -3.39 -18.59 16.11
CA THR A 66 -2.15 -18.05 15.54
C THR A 66 -2.38 -17.58 14.10
N LEU A 67 -3.17 -18.32 13.34
CA LEU A 67 -3.50 -17.99 11.95
C LEU A 67 -4.38 -16.73 11.87
N ARG A 68 -5.38 -16.61 12.75
CA ARG A 68 -6.21 -15.41 12.88
C ARG A 68 -5.38 -14.18 13.29
N ALA A 69 -4.47 -14.34 14.26
CA ALA A 69 -3.58 -13.27 14.68
C ALA A 69 -2.65 -12.81 13.55
N ALA A 70 -2.11 -13.74 12.76
CA ALA A 70 -1.31 -13.42 11.58
C ALA A 70 -2.12 -12.67 10.52
N LEU A 71 -3.37 -13.09 10.26
CA LEU A 71 -4.26 -12.37 9.34
C LEU A 71 -4.59 -10.95 9.84
N PHE A 72 -4.78 -10.76 11.15
CA PHE A 72 -4.95 -9.43 11.72
C PHE A 72 -3.72 -8.55 11.53
N ARG A 73 -2.50 -9.08 11.72
CA ARG A 73 -1.26 -8.31 11.48
C ARG A 73 -1.11 -7.89 10.01
N ARG A 74 -1.49 -8.76 9.08
CA ARG A 74 -1.60 -8.43 7.65
C ARG A 74 -2.60 -7.29 7.43
N ALA A 75 -3.83 -7.43 7.93
CA ALA A 75 -4.88 -6.41 7.81
C ALA A 75 -4.48 -5.05 8.41
N MET A 76 -3.79 -5.02 9.55
CA MET A 76 -3.28 -3.79 10.16
C MET A 76 -2.30 -3.07 9.23
N THR A 77 -1.41 -3.82 8.57
CA THR A 77 -0.43 -3.26 7.62
C THR A 77 -1.12 -2.67 6.40
N ASP A 78 -2.14 -3.34 5.86
CA ASP A 78 -2.94 -2.86 4.73
C ASP A 78 -3.70 -1.56 5.08
N ILE A 79 -4.21 -1.43 6.30
CA ILE A 79 -4.84 -0.19 6.77
C ILE A 79 -3.84 0.95 6.84
N MET A 80 -2.65 0.71 7.40
CA MET A 80 -1.60 1.73 7.48
C MET A 80 -1.25 2.23 6.07
N ARG A 81 -1.07 1.32 5.12
CA ARG A 81 -0.83 1.65 3.70
C ARG A 81 -2.01 2.41 3.09
N ALA A 82 -3.25 2.00 3.36
CA ALA A 82 -4.44 2.67 2.84
C ALA A 82 -4.57 4.12 3.34
N VAL A 83 -4.27 4.35 4.62
CA VAL A 83 -4.27 5.70 5.23
C VAL A 83 -3.15 6.55 4.63
N ASP A 84 -1.95 5.97 4.44
CA ASP A 84 -0.82 6.65 3.82
C ASP A 84 -1.10 7.02 2.35
N ILE A 85 -1.70 6.12 1.57
CA ILE A 85 -2.16 6.42 0.20
C ILE A 85 -3.16 7.57 0.24
N LYS A 86 -4.21 7.45 1.07
CA LYS A 86 -5.28 8.44 1.09
C LYS A 86 -4.79 9.84 1.46
N SER A 87 -3.88 9.94 2.43
CA SER A 87 -3.32 11.22 2.89
C SER A 87 -2.38 11.85 1.85
N ASN A 88 -1.57 11.05 1.16
CA ASN A 88 -0.57 11.56 0.20
C ASN A 88 -1.13 11.85 -1.20
N LYS A 89 -2.27 11.27 -1.58
CA LYS A 89 -2.86 11.36 -2.93
C LYS A 89 -3.05 12.81 -3.40
N GLN A 90 -3.62 13.68 -2.55
CA GLN A 90 -3.88 15.08 -2.91
C GLN A 90 -2.58 15.87 -3.08
N THR A 91 -1.61 15.67 -2.18
CA THR A 91 -0.31 16.34 -2.21
C THR A 91 0.47 15.97 -3.47
N LEU A 92 0.50 14.68 -3.83
CA LEU A 92 1.19 14.20 -5.02
C LEU A 92 0.58 14.78 -6.31
N GLN A 93 -0.74 14.82 -6.41
CA GLN A 93 -1.42 15.42 -7.57
C GLN A 93 -1.10 16.91 -7.73
N SER A 94 -0.95 17.65 -6.63
CA SER A 94 -0.53 19.06 -6.66
C SER A 94 0.91 19.21 -7.15
N LEU A 95 1.83 18.38 -6.63
CA LEU A 95 3.25 18.44 -6.99
C LEU A 95 3.50 18.06 -8.44
N VAL A 96 2.79 17.07 -8.98
CA VAL A 96 2.88 16.69 -10.40
C VAL A 96 2.37 17.82 -11.30
N LYS A 97 1.25 18.47 -10.95
CA LYS A 97 0.73 19.64 -11.69
C LYS A 97 1.69 20.82 -11.70
N SER A 98 2.45 21.01 -10.62
CA SER A 98 3.47 22.05 -10.53
C SER A 98 4.74 21.76 -11.34
N GLY A 99 4.89 20.53 -11.87
CA GLY A 99 6.08 20.09 -12.58
C GLY A 99 7.27 19.70 -11.67
N ALA A 100 7.10 19.75 -10.35
CA ALA A 100 8.13 19.37 -9.39
C ALA A 100 8.35 17.84 -9.30
N MET A 101 7.38 17.04 -9.77
CA MET A 101 7.42 15.58 -9.75
C MET A 101 7.07 15.01 -11.13
N SER A 102 7.64 13.85 -11.47
CA SER A 102 7.36 13.15 -12.73
C SER A 102 5.95 12.56 -12.76
N GLU A 103 5.33 12.58 -13.94
CA GLU A 103 4.02 11.94 -14.20
C GLU A 103 4.06 10.42 -13.93
N GLU A 104 5.22 9.78 -14.12
CA GLU A 104 5.42 8.35 -13.85
C GLU A 104 5.15 7.98 -12.39
N LEU A 105 5.38 8.90 -11.44
CA LEU A 105 5.08 8.67 -10.02
C LEU A 105 3.58 8.58 -9.76
N THR A 106 2.77 9.29 -10.55
CA THR A 106 1.31 9.16 -10.48
C THR A 106 0.90 7.74 -10.86
N HIS A 107 1.49 7.19 -11.92
CA HIS A 107 1.23 5.81 -12.34
C HIS A 107 1.70 4.78 -11.30
N GLN A 108 2.87 4.98 -10.67
CA GLN A 108 3.29 4.15 -9.52
C GLN A 108 2.26 4.16 -8.40
N PHE A 109 1.80 5.35 -8.07
CA PHE A 109 0.90 5.56 -6.95
C PHE A 109 -0.48 4.95 -7.19
N GLU A 110 -1.04 5.12 -8.39
CA GLU A 110 -2.28 4.48 -8.82
C GLU A 110 -2.16 2.95 -8.83
N ALA A 111 -1.02 2.41 -9.28
CA ALA A 111 -0.75 0.98 -9.24
C ALA A 111 -0.68 0.47 -7.79
N ALA A 112 -0.06 1.23 -6.88
CA ALA A 112 0.02 0.89 -5.46
C ALA A 112 -1.34 0.95 -4.76
N GLU A 113 -2.21 1.90 -5.12
CA GLU A 113 -3.59 1.97 -4.65
C GLU A 113 -4.38 0.73 -5.10
N ALA A 114 -4.30 0.37 -6.38
CA ALA A 114 -4.95 -0.82 -6.91
C ALA A 114 -4.41 -2.13 -6.30
N GLU A 115 -3.10 -2.22 -6.07
CA GLU A 115 -2.48 -3.38 -5.39
C GLU A 115 -2.96 -3.51 -3.95
N ASN A 116 -3.00 -2.39 -3.21
CA ASN A 116 -3.48 -2.38 -1.83
C ASN A 116 -4.98 -2.74 -1.73
N ASP A 117 -5.82 -2.22 -2.63
CA ASP A 117 -7.24 -2.57 -2.67
C ASP A 117 -7.46 -4.06 -2.97
N ALA A 118 -6.69 -4.62 -3.92
CA ALA A 118 -6.74 -6.04 -4.23
C ALA A 118 -6.26 -6.91 -3.04
N GLU A 119 -5.22 -6.47 -2.34
CA GLU A 119 -4.71 -7.11 -1.13
C GLU A 119 -5.76 -7.09 0.00
N MET A 120 -6.41 -5.95 0.23
CA MET A 120 -7.49 -5.83 1.21
C MET A 120 -8.67 -6.76 0.87
N MET A 121 -9.06 -6.85 -0.41
CA MET A 121 -10.08 -7.81 -0.85
C MET A 121 -9.65 -9.26 -0.62
N SER A 122 -8.38 -9.59 -0.83
CA SER A 122 -7.84 -10.92 -0.50
C SER A 122 -7.97 -11.22 1.00
N VAL A 123 -7.64 -10.27 1.87
CA VAL A 123 -7.78 -10.43 3.32
C VAL A 123 -9.24 -10.64 3.74
N VAL A 124 -10.21 -9.92 3.16
CA VAL A 124 -11.64 -10.15 3.40
C VAL A 124 -12.03 -11.59 3.05
N GLN A 125 -11.59 -12.08 1.89
CA GLN A 125 -11.89 -13.44 1.45
C GLN A 125 -11.25 -14.49 2.36
N GLU A 126 -10.00 -14.29 2.76
CA GLU A 126 -9.30 -15.17 3.71
C GLU A 126 -9.98 -15.19 5.09
N ALA A 127 -10.41 -14.02 5.58
CA ALA A 127 -11.16 -13.93 6.83
C ALA A 127 -12.48 -14.72 6.77
N GLU A 128 -13.22 -14.62 5.66
CA GLU A 128 -14.46 -15.36 5.46
C GLU A 128 -14.23 -16.88 5.40
N LYS A 129 -13.10 -17.33 4.84
CA LYS A 129 -12.69 -18.75 4.86
C LYS A 129 -12.39 -19.25 6.27
N LEU A 130 -11.76 -18.43 7.11
CA LEU A 130 -11.43 -18.79 8.49
C LEU A 130 -12.66 -18.77 9.41
N GLN A 131 -13.56 -17.82 9.21
CA GLN A 131 -14.79 -17.69 9.98
C GLN A 131 -15.86 -16.96 9.16
N LYS A 132 -17.01 -17.61 8.98
CA LYS A 132 -18.15 -17.02 8.26
C LYS A 132 -18.60 -15.71 8.93
N GLY A 133 -18.82 -14.67 8.12
CA GLY A 133 -19.22 -13.33 8.56
C GLY A 133 -18.09 -12.47 9.11
N TRP A 134 -16.85 -12.97 9.18
CA TRP A 134 -15.73 -12.19 9.71
C TRP A 134 -15.15 -11.21 8.69
N GLY A 135 -15.28 -11.49 7.38
CA GLY A 135 -14.73 -10.64 6.33
C GLY A 135 -15.21 -9.19 6.37
N GLY A 136 -16.46 -8.95 6.80
CA GLY A 136 -17.01 -7.60 6.91
C GLY A 136 -16.50 -6.79 8.11
N SER A 137 -15.97 -7.42 9.15
CA SER A 137 -15.59 -6.77 10.42
C SER A 137 -14.08 -6.73 10.68
N ILE A 138 -13.28 -7.53 9.97
CA ILE A 138 -11.84 -7.63 10.19
C ILE A 138 -11.12 -6.28 10.08
N PHE A 139 -11.45 -5.47 9.08
CA PHE A 139 -10.82 -4.16 8.86
C PHE A 139 -11.26 -3.12 9.88
N TYR A 140 -12.49 -3.19 10.40
CA TYR A 140 -12.92 -2.33 11.49
C TYR A 140 -12.10 -2.61 12.76
N ALA A 141 -11.99 -3.88 13.15
CA ALA A 141 -11.20 -4.29 14.31
C ALA A 141 -9.70 -3.97 14.12
N ALA A 142 -9.15 -4.22 12.93
CA ALA A 142 -7.75 -3.89 12.65
C ALA A 142 -7.49 -2.38 12.70
N SER A 143 -8.44 -1.53 12.29
CA SER A 143 -8.32 -0.07 12.39
C SER A 143 -8.24 0.38 13.84
N GLU A 144 -9.08 -0.18 14.71
CA GLU A 144 -9.03 0.09 16.16
C GLU A 144 -7.70 -0.38 16.77
N MET A 145 -7.17 -1.53 16.32
CA MET A 145 -5.85 -2.02 16.76
C MET A 145 -4.70 -1.12 16.32
N VAL A 146 -4.72 -0.61 15.08
CA VAL A 146 -3.72 0.35 14.57
C VAL A 146 -3.78 1.64 15.40
N ASN A 147 -4.98 2.18 15.62
CA ASN A 147 -5.16 3.37 16.45
C ASN A 147 -4.69 3.14 17.89
N ASN A 148 -5.02 1.99 18.49
CA ASN A 148 -4.58 1.66 19.84
C ASN A 148 -3.06 1.54 19.93
N THR A 149 -2.42 0.94 18.93
CA THR A 149 -0.95 0.79 18.86
C THR A 149 -0.29 2.16 18.81
N ARG A 150 -0.76 3.04 17.91
CA ARG A 150 -0.28 4.42 17.80
C ARG A 150 -0.45 5.22 19.10
N LEU A 151 -1.58 5.06 19.79
CA LEU A 151 -1.82 5.73 21.07
C LEU A 151 -0.89 5.24 22.18
N ARG A 152 -0.49 3.95 22.17
CA ARG A 152 0.49 3.42 23.11
C ARG A 152 1.88 3.97 22.82
N GLU A 153 2.30 3.97 21.56
CA GLU A 153 3.59 4.54 21.13
C GLU A 153 3.73 6.01 21.55
N LEU A 154 2.71 6.83 21.25
CA LEU A 154 2.69 8.23 21.66
C LEU A 154 2.76 8.43 23.18
N ARG A 155 2.12 7.54 23.96
CA ARG A 155 2.19 7.59 25.42
C ARG A 155 3.60 7.25 25.92
N GLU A 156 4.23 6.23 25.35
CA GLU A 156 5.59 5.83 25.70
C GLU A 156 6.59 6.94 25.36
N GLU A 157 6.44 7.59 24.20
CA GLU A 157 7.24 8.75 23.81
C GLU A 157 7.04 9.93 24.77
N MET A 158 5.81 10.25 25.15
CA MET A 158 5.52 11.31 26.11
C MET A 158 6.21 11.05 27.46
N LEU A 159 6.08 9.83 28.00
CA LEU A 159 6.73 9.45 29.26
C LEU A 159 8.26 9.54 29.17
N ARG A 160 8.84 9.17 28.02
CA ARG A 160 10.27 9.29 27.78
C ARG A 160 10.72 10.76 27.78
N LEU A 161 9.99 11.62 27.07
CA LEU A 161 10.29 13.06 27.02
C LEU A 161 10.14 13.72 28.39
N ASP A 162 9.13 13.33 29.18
CA ASP A 162 8.95 13.81 30.54
C ASP A 162 10.16 13.43 31.42
N PHE A 163 10.65 12.20 31.31
CA PHE A 163 11.85 11.74 32.02
C PHE A 163 13.12 12.49 31.57
N GLU A 164 13.33 12.65 30.27
CA GLU A 164 14.46 13.41 29.71
C GLU A 164 14.41 14.88 30.15
N SER A 165 13.22 15.50 30.19
CA SER A 165 13.03 16.87 30.66
C SER A 165 13.35 17.02 32.15
N ALA A 166 12.93 16.07 32.99
CA ALA A 166 13.24 16.07 34.42
C ALA A 166 14.74 15.93 34.68
N ASN A 167 15.43 15.08 33.91
CA ASN A 167 16.88 14.95 33.98
C ASN A 167 17.61 16.22 33.53
N CYS A 168 17.13 16.87 32.46
CA CYS A 168 17.66 18.15 32.01
C CYS A 168 17.51 19.24 33.07
N VAL A 169 16.32 19.39 33.66
CA VAL A 169 16.06 20.35 34.75
C VAL A 169 16.98 20.07 35.94
N ARG A 170 17.14 18.80 36.33
CA ARG A 170 18.06 18.41 37.41
C ARG A 170 19.50 18.80 37.07
N MET A 171 19.98 18.52 35.86
CA MET A 171 21.34 18.87 35.43
C MET A 171 21.57 20.39 35.51
N VAL A 172 20.65 21.20 34.97
CA VAL A 172 20.73 22.67 34.99
C VAL A 172 20.70 23.22 36.42
N MET A 173 19.92 22.61 37.33
CA MET A 173 19.94 23.01 38.74
C MET A 173 21.27 22.69 39.42
N MET A 174 21.89 21.55 39.13
CA MET A 174 23.19 21.20 39.72
C MET A 174 24.33 22.09 39.20
N ASP A 175 24.31 22.45 37.91
CA ASP A 175 25.28 23.36 37.30
C ASP A 175 25.24 24.77 37.93
N ARG A 176 24.03 25.31 38.15
CA ARG A 176 23.85 26.58 38.86
C ARG A 176 24.36 26.55 40.30
N MET A 177 24.22 25.42 40.99
CA MET A 177 24.71 25.30 42.36
C MET A 177 26.24 25.26 42.44
N SER A 178 26.92 24.71 41.42
CA SER A 178 28.40 24.74 41.38
C SER A 178 28.97 26.13 41.04
N ASP A 179 28.21 27.00 40.38
CA ASP A 179 28.64 28.37 40.09
C ASP A 179 28.52 29.32 41.31
N GLU A 180 27.78 28.91 42.36
CA GLU A 180 27.55 29.71 43.57
C GLU A 180 28.51 29.39 44.74
N GLU A 181 29.38 28.37 44.62
CA GLU A 181 30.45 28.02 45.60
C GLU A 181 31.84 28.53 45.18
#